data_AF-A0A841HEV1-F1
#
_entry.id   AF-A0A841HEV1-F1
#
_cell.length_a   1.000
_cell.length_b   1.000
_cell.length_c   1.000
_cell.angle_alpha   90.00
_cell.angle_beta   90.00
_cell.angle_gamma   90.00
#
_symmetry.space_group_name_H-M   'P 1'
#
loop_
_entity.id
_entity.type
_entity.pdbx_description
1 polymer ?
#
loop_
_entity_poly.entity_id
_entity_poly.type
_entity_poly.pdbx_seq_one_letter_code
_entity_poly.pdbx_strand_id
1 'polypeptide(L)'
;MTSPRSASIVGLLFFCARFAAANTTPSLLPLPTSVRVEEAELVLSGRWDVRRDGCDGPVLDRAFSRFEADYERSTGIVAAAGQDVAVSIRCSNPAAAINATQDESYALKISLDGIRIDAAGSAGVLRALATLRQLVSLRSGRPTLPLALIGDAPRFACGASCSTPRVTFSRSGPSSDRLMPWSASN
;
A
#
# COMPACT_ATOMS: atom_id res chain seq x y z
N MET A 1 -50.41 62.14 4.84
CA MET A 1 -49.16 61.59 4.29
C MET A 1 -48.19 61.54 5.47
N THR A 2 -47.69 60.42 6.03
CA THR A 2 -47.50 59.01 5.63
C THR A 2 -47.36 58.16 6.91
N SER A 3 -47.68 56.87 6.82
CA SER A 3 -47.80 55.89 7.93
C SER A 3 -46.46 55.50 8.60
N PRO A 4 -46.49 54.83 9.78
CA PRO A 4 -45.35 54.07 10.29
C PRO A 4 -45.19 52.75 9.51
N ARG A 5 -43.97 52.20 9.43
CA ARG A 5 -43.73 50.86 8.90
C ARG A 5 -42.95 50.02 9.89
N SER A 6 -43.61 48.93 10.28
CA SER A 6 -43.18 47.87 11.18
C SER A 6 -42.07 46.98 10.62
N ALA A 7 -41.28 46.45 11.56
CA ALA A 7 -40.79 45.09 11.73
C ALA A 7 -40.35 44.27 10.50
N SER A 8 -39.13 43.71 10.58
CA SER A 8 -38.89 42.29 10.31
C SER A 8 -37.54 41.87 10.90
N ILE A 9 -37.57 41.16 12.04
CA ILE A 9 -36.45 40.41 12.58
C ILE A 9 -36.41 39.10 11.79
N VAL A 10 -35.49 38.98 10.82
CA VAL A 10 -35.23 37.73 10.12
C VAL A 10 -34.18 36.96 10.93
N GLY A 11 -34.66 36.08 11.81
CA GLY A 11 -33.81 35.12 12.53
C GLY A 11 -33.38 34.00 11.59
N LEU A 12 -32.15 34.11 11.06
CA LEU A 12 -31.52 33.06 10.26
C LEU A 12 -30.94 32.00 11.21
N LEU A 13 -31.69 30.93 11.46
CA LEU A 13 -31.19 29.74 12.16
C LEU A 13 -30.15 29.03 11.27
N PHE A 14 -28.88 29.33 11.51
CA PHE A 14 -27.75 28.62 10.91
C PHE A 14 -27.56 27.27 11.61
N PHE A 15 -28.33 26.26 11.19
CA PHE A 15 -28.16 24.89 11.67
C PHE A 15 -26.90 24.29 11.03
N CYS A 16 -25.76 24.45 11.71
CA CYS A 16 -24.50 23.85 11.31
C CYS A 16 -24.56 22.33 11.60
N ALA A 17 -25.00 21.54 10.63
CA ALA A 17 -24.94 20.09 10.70
C ALA A 17 -23.47 19.65 10.67
N ARG A 18 -22.90 19.35 11.85
CA ARG A 18 -21.59 18.70 11.95
C ARG A 18 -21.75 17.23 11.63
N PHE A 19 -21.42 16.84 10.41
CA PHE A 19 -21.11 15.45 10.11
C PHE A 19 -19.81 15.09 10.84
N ALA A 20 -19.91 14.30 11.90
CA ALA A 20 -18.76 13.65 12.51
C ALA A 20 -18.25 12.59 11.51
N ALA A 21 -17.07 12.81 10.94
CA ALA A 21 -16.38 11.78 10.18
C ALA A 21 -16.01 10.65 11.15
N ALA A 22 -16.53 9.45 10.93
CA ALA A 22 -16.10 8.28 11.68
C ALA A 22 -14.66 7.96 11.26
N ASN A 23 -13.71 8.13 12.19
CA ASN A 23 -12.33 7.69 11.99
C ASN A 23 -12.29 6.16 12.03
N THR A 24 -12.44 5.53 10.87
CA THR A 24 -12.24 4.08 10.74
C THR A 24 -10.75 3.79 10.92
N THR A 25 -10.37 3.20 12.05
CA THR A 25 -9.03 2.60 12.24
C THR A 25 -8.84 1.52 11.17
N PRO A 26 -7.73 1.53 10.42
CA PRO A 26 -7.51 0.54 9.37
C PRO A 26 -7.46 -0.87 9.96
N SER A 27 -8.27 -1.78 9.42
CA SER A 27 -8.28 -3.19 9.80
C SER A 27 -7.15 -3.92 9.07
N LEU A 28 -6.01 -4.08 9.76
CA LEU A 28 -4.84 -4.76 9.21
C LEU A 28 -4.96 -6.28 9.35
N LEU A 29 -4.70 -6.99 8.26
CA LEU A 29 -4.72 -8.44 8.19
C LEU A 29 -3.40 -8.98 7.58
N PRO A 30 -2.70 -9.90 8.26
CA PRO A 30 -2.85 -10.23 9.70
C PRO A 30 -2.56 -8.99 10.59
N LEU A 31 -3.02 -9.02 11.84
CA LEU A 31 -2.72 -7.94 12.79
C LEU A 31 -1.20 -7.90 13.08
N PRO A 32 -0.53 -6.76 12.87
CA PRO A 32 0.88 -6.63 13.18
C PRO A 32 1.17 -6.72 14.68
N THR A 33 2.42 -7.00 15.01
CA THR A 33 2.90 -7.05 16.40
C THR A 33 2.67 -5.74 17.16
N SER A 34 2.84 -4.59 16.49
CA SER A 34 2.54 -3.27 17.06
C SER A 34 2.01 -2.32 16.00
N VAL A 35 1.01 -1.52 16.37
CA VAL A 35 0.40 -0.50 15.52
C VAL A 35 0.08 0.72 16.37
N ARG A 36 0.57 1.90 15.96
CA ARG A 36 0.15 3.20 16.48
C ARG A 36 -0.29 4.06 15.32
N VAL A 37 -1.52 4.55 15.37
CA VAL A 37 -2.11 5.40 14.32
C VAL A 37 -2.38 6.78 14.92
N GLU A 38 -2.08 7.83 14.16
CA GLU A 38 -2.35 9.22 14.52
C GLU A 38 -3.54 9.76 13.72
N GLU A 39 -4.12 10.88 14.16
CA GLU A 39 -5.28 11.50 13.50
C GLU A 39 -4.94 12.19 12.17
N ALA A 40 -3.67 12.56 11.99
CA ALA A 40 -3.19 13.21 10.78
C ALA A 40 -2.97 12.20 9.64
N GLU A 41 -3.02 12.70 8.40
CA GLU A 41 -2.87 11.86 7.21
C GLU A 41 -1.88 12.46 6.21
N LEU A 42 -1.13 11.57 5.56
CA LEU A 42 -0.30 11.87 4.40
C LEU A 42 -1.14 11.73 3.13
N VAL A 43 -1.18 12.78 2.30
CA VAL A 43 -1.87 12.74 1.02
C VAL A 43 -0.96 12.18 -0.08
N LEU A 44 -1.48 11.24 -0.87
CA LEU A 44 -0.75 10.56 -1.94
C LEU A 44 -1.06 11.19 -3.31
N SER A 45 -0.58 12.41 -3.56
CA SER A 45 -0.97 13.14 -4.78
C SER A 45 0.01 13.05 -5.96
N GLY A 46 1.29 12.80 -5.71
CA GLY A 46 2.34 12.77 -6.74
C GLY A 46 2.90 11.38 -6.99
N ARG A 47 4.05 11.31 -7.67
CA ARG A 47 4.74 10.04 -7.96
C ARG A 47 5.40 9.48 -6.71
N TRP A 48 5.78 8.21 -6.75
CA TRP A 48 6.58 7.58 -5.71
C TRP A 48 8.07 7.89 -5.94
N ASP A 49 8.70 8.66 -5.04
CA ASP A 49 10.15 8.91 -5.05
C ASP A 49 10.84 7.90 -4.12
N VAL A 50 11.16 6.73 -4.67
CA VAL A 50 11.69 5.59 -3.90
C VAL A 50 13.21 5.63 -3.85
N ARG A 51 13.78 5.73 -2.64
CA ARG A 51 15.20 5.57 -2.34
C ARG A 51 15.44 4.31 -1.55
N ARG A 52 16.36 3.47 -2.03
CA ARG A 52 16.75 2.19 -1.43
C ARG A 52 18.19 2.23 -0.95
N ASP A 53 18.44 1.60 0.19
CA ASP A 53 19.75 1.44 0.81
C ASP A 53 19.85 -0.01 1.32
N GLY A 54 20.78 -0.79 0.75
CA GLY A 54 21.06 -2.15 1.19
C GLY A 54 20.02 -3.21 0.78
N CYS A 55 19.09 -2.94 -0.13
CA CYS A 55 18.28 -3.99 -0.76
C CYS A 55 17.75 -3.58 -2.12
N ASP A 56 18.32 -4.20 -3.16
CA ASP A 56 17.95 -3.99 -4.55
C ASP A 56 17.76 -5.33 -5.25
N GLY A 57 17.10 -5.27 -6.40
CA GLY A 57 16.99 -6.42 -7.29
C GLY A 57 15.59 -6.58 -7.87
N PRO A 58 15.46 -7.48 -8.86
CA PRO A 58 14.28 -7.58 -9.72
C PRO A 58 13.03 -8.03 -8.97
N VAL A 59 13.16 -8.62 -7.79
CA VAL A 59 12.02 -8.97 -6.94
C VAL A 59 11.39 -7.73 -6.33
N LEU A 60 12.20 -6.81 -5.79
CA LEU A 60 11.70 -5.56 -5.21
C LEU A 60 11.18 -4.63 -6.29
N ASP A 61 11.84 -4.54 -7.45
CA ASP A 61 11.36 -3.74 -8.57
C ASP A 61 9.94 -4.16 -8.98
N ARG A 62 9.71 -5.47 -9.16
CA ARG A 62 8.37 -6.00 -9.46
C ARG A 62 7.37 -5.78 -8.33
N ALA A 63 7.82 -5.81 -7.07
CA ALA A 63 6.94 -5.57 -5.93
C ALA A 63 6.46 -4.12 -5.89
N PHE A 64 7.35 -3.16 -6.15
CA PHE A 64 6.99 -1.75 -6.28
C PHE A 64 6.03 -1.52 -7.46
N SER A 65 6.32 -2.07 -8.64
CA SER A 65 5.39 -1.93 -9.78
C SER A 65 4.01 -2.53 -9.49
N ARG A 66 3.93 -3.63 -8.74
CA ARG A 66 2.65 -4.21 -8.31
C ARG A 66 1.93 -3.33 -7.31
N PHE A 67 2.66 -2.76 -6.34
CA PHE A 67 2.11 -1.84 -5.36
C PHE A 67 1.53 -0.58 -6.04
N GLU A 68 2.25 0.01 -6.99
CA GLU A 68 1.77 1.15 -7.77
C GLU A 68 0.51 0.79 -8.57
N ALA A 69 0.51 -0.36 -9.25
CA ALA A 69 -0.67 -0.83 -9.97
C ALA A 69 -1.87 -1.15 -9.06
N ASP A 70 -1.62 -1.66 -7.84
CA ASP A 70 -2.66 -1.90 -6.83
C ASP A 70 -3.21 -0.56 -6.30
N TYR A 71 -2.33 0.42 -6.08
CA TYR A 71 -2.70 1.77 -5.68
C TYR A 71 -3.61 2.44 -6.72
N GLU A 72 -3.22 2.41 -7.99
CA GLU A 72 -4.03 2.97 -9.08
C GLU A 72 -5.38 2.26 -9.21
N ARG A 73 -5.40 0.92 -9.10
CA ARG A 73 -6.65 0.14 -9.15
C ARG A 73 -7.57 0.41 -7.98
N SER A 74 -7.03 0.63 -6.77
CA SER A 74 -7.83 0.85 -5.56
C SER A 74 -8.32 2.28 -5.41
N THR A 75 -7.61 3.25 -5.98
CA THR A 75 -7.92 4.68 -5.85
C THR A 75 -8.54 5.30 -7.11
N GLY A 76 -8.33 4.69 -8.28
CA GLY A 76 -8.69 5.26 -9.57
C GLY A 76 -7.81 6.44 -10.00
N ILE A 77 -6.72 6.70 -9.29
CA ILE A 77 -5.86 7.88 -9.48
C ILE A 77 -4.48 7.42 -9.93
N VAL A 78 -4.02 7.98 -11.05
CA VAL A 78 -2.63 7.85 -11.49
C VAL A 78 -1.77 8.81 -10.69
N ALA A 79 -0.73 8.27 -10.06
CA ALA A 79 0.23 9.01 -9.24
C ALA A 79 1.09 9.95 -10.11
N ALA A 80 0.57 11.13 -10.47
CA ALA A 80 1.27 12.04 -11.39
C ALA A 80 0.99 13.54 -11.19
N ALA A 81 -0.06 13.93 -10.47
CA ALA A 81 -0.58 15.30 -10.51
C ALA A 81 -0.21 16.19 -9.31
N GLY A 82 0.53 15.69 -8.32
CA GLY A 82 0.84 16.42 -7.08
C GLY A 82 2.28 16.26 -6.59
N GLN A 83 2.51 16.59 -5.32
CA GLN A 83 3.83 16.47 -4.69
C GLN A 83 4.24 15.00 -4.59
N ASP A 84 5.47 14.69 -5.03
CA ASP A 84 6.03 13.35 -4.98
C ASP A 84 6.10 12.85 -3.53
N VAL A 85 5.75 11.58 -3.33
CA VAL A 85 5.73 10.91 -2.04
C VAL A 85 7.09 10.25 -1.84
N ALA A 86 7.88 10.79 -0.90
CA ALA A 86 9.17 10.22 -0.56
C ALA A 86 8.99 8.85 0.12
N VAL A 87 9.70 7.85 -0.39
CA VAL A 87 9.77 6.50 0.20
C VAL A 87 11.23 6.16 0.44
N SER A 88 11.61 5.97 1.70
CA SER A 88 12.95 5.55 2.10
C SER A 88 12.93 4.12 2.59
N ILE A 89 13.83 3.29 2.05
CA ILE A 89 13.91 1.86 2.35
C ILE A 89 15.33 1.54 2.74
N ARG A 90 15.49 0.96 3.92
CA ARG A 90 16.77 0.49 4.44
C ARG A 90 16.66 -0.98 4.78
N CYS A 91 17.60 -1.76 4.28
CA CYS A 91 17.73 -3.17 4.64
C CYS A 91 19.05 -3.42 5.36
N SER A 92 18.99 -4.15 6.46
CA SER A 92 20.18 -4.50 7.24
C SER A 92 20.97 -5.66 6.62
N ASN A 93 20.29 -6.55 5.87
CA ASN A 93 20.90 -7.68 5.17
C ASN A 93 20.51 -7.68 3.67
N PRO A 94 21.44 -7.32 2.75
CA PRO A 94 21.18 -7.18 1.31
C PRO A 94 21.01 -8.49 0.53
N ALA A 95 20.68 -9.61 1.20
CA ALA A 95 20.59 -10.91 0.55
C ALA A 95 19.69 -10.88 -0.71
N ALA A 96 20.29 -11.20 -1.87
CA ALA A 96 19.65 -11.06 -3.18
C ALA A 96 18.53 -12.08 -3.46
N ALA A 97 18.53 -13.23 -2.77
CA ALA A 97 17.58 -14.31 -3.00
C ALA A 97 16.62 -14.46 -1.81
N ILE A 98 15.31 -14.40 -2.08
CA ILE A 98 14.28 -14.63 -1.07
C ILE A 98 14.08 -16.13 -0.86
N ASN A 99 14.07 -16.55 0.41
CA ASN A 99 13.81 -17.93 0.80
C ASN A 99 12.96 -17.96 2.09
N ALA A 100 12.43 -19.14 2.44
CA ALA A 100 11.51 -19.32 3.56
C ALA A 100 12.13 -19.07 4.95
N THR A 101 13.47 -19.04 5.04
CA THR A 101 14.20 -18.82 6.30
C THR A 101 14.63 -17.37 6.49
N GLN A 102 14.34 -16.50 5.53
CA GLN A 102 14.70 -15.09 5.66
C GLN A 102 13.90 -14.43 6.78
N ASP A 103 14.58 -13.51 7.46
CA ASP A 103 13.93 -12.64 8.43
C ASP A 103 12.97 -11.67 7.70
N GLU A 104 11.68 -11.83 7.99
CA GLU A 104 10.61 -11.01 7.40
C GLU A 104 10.24 -9.80 8.27
N SER A 105 11.04 -9.50 9.30
CA SER A 105 10.78 -8.38 10.22
C SER A 105 10.93 -7.02 9.52
N TYR A 106 10.04 -6.09 9.87
CA TYR A 106 10.08 -4.71 9.38
C TYR A 106 9.50 -3.71 10.40
N ALA A 107 9.93 -2.46 10.25
CA ALA A 107 9.30 -1.28 10.83
C ALA A 107 8.86 -0.36 9.68
N LEU A 108 7.60 0.07 9.73
CA LEU A 108 6.98 1.00 8.79
C LEU A 108 6.58 2.28 9.55
N LYS A 109 7.14 3.41 9.13
CA LYS A 109 6.77 4.74 9.60
C LYS A 109 6.15 5.53 8.46
N ILE A 110 4.98 6.11 8.71
CA ILE A 110 4.29 7.04 7.84
C ILE A 110 4.22 8.38 8.55
N SER A 111 4.74 9.42 7.90
CA SER A 111 4.83 10.78 8.40
C SER A 111 4.40 11.77 7.32
N LEU A 112 4.28 13.06 7.66
CA LEU A 112 4.01 14.10 6.66
C LEU A 112 5.14 14.23 5.62
N ASP A 113 6.38 13.87 6.00
CA ASP A 113 7.54 13.91 5.10
C ASP A 113 7.61 12.71 4.15
N GLY A 114 6.72 11.72 4.33
CA GLY A 114 6.69 10.50 3.53
C GLY A 114 6.78 9.22 4.36
N ILE A 115 7.26 8.16 3.70
CA ILE A 115 7.23 6.78 4.17
C ILE A 115 8.65 6.28 4.42
N ARG A 116 8.88 5.59 5.53
CA ARG A 116 10.12 4.91 5.86
C ARG A 116 9.88 3.44 6.17
N ILE A 117 10.65 2.58 5.53
CA ILE A 117 10.68 1.13 5.73
C ILE A 117 12.08 0.74 6.17
N ASP A 118 12.21 0.28 7.41
CA ASP A 118 13.42 -0.35 7.93
C ASP A 118 13.16 -1.85 8.04
N ALA A 119 13.90 -2.66 7.28
CA ALA A 119 13.66 -4.10 7.19
C ALA A 119 14.93 -4.92 7.45
N ALA A 120 14.75 -6.17 7.88
CA ALA A 120 15.87 -7.10 8.00
C ALA A 120 16.46 -7.44 6.61
N GLY A 121 15.64 -7.52 5.57
CA GLY A 121 16.03 -7.73 4.18
C GLY A 121 14.84 -7.62 3.23
N SER A 122 15.02 -8.08 1.98
CA SER A 122 14.00 -8.00 0.93
C SER A 122 12.65 -8.62 1.33
N ALA A 123 12.64 -9.71 2.09
CA ALA A 123 11.40 -10.33 2.58
C ALA A 123 10.59 -9.39 3.51
N GLY A 124 11.26 -8.70 4.43
CA GLY A 124 10.62 -7.70 5.30
C GLY A 124 10.07 -6.51 4.51
N VAL A 125 10.75 -6.04 3.46
CA VAL A 125 10.23 -4.98 2.57
C VAL A 125 8.94 -5.43 1.89
N LEU A 126 8.87 -6.67 1.40
CA LEU A 126 7.64 -7.20 0.80
C LEU A 126 6.47 -7.22 1.80
N ARG A 127 6.72 -7.57 3.06
CA ARG A 127 5.71 -7.51 4.12
C ARG A 127 5.27 -6.07 4.42
N ALA A 128 6.21 -5.15 4.51
CA ALA A 128 5.92 -3.73 4.71
C ALA A 128 5.03 -3.16 3.58
N LEU A 129 5.32 -3.48 2.31
CA LEU A 129 4.50 -3.07 1.18
C LEU A 129 3.09 -3.67 1.21
N ALA A 130 2.96 -4.91 1.66
CA ALA A 130 1.65 -5.55 1.81
C ALA A 130 0.79 -4.86 2.87
N THR A 131 1.41 -4.41 3.98
CA THR A 131 0.75 -3.63 5.03
C THR A 131 0.42 -2.22 4.54
N LEU A 132 1.36 -1.56 3.87
CA LEU A 132 1.16 -0.23 3.29
C LEU A 132 -0.03 -0.19 2.35
N ARG A 133 -0.17 -1.20 1.48
CA ARG A 133 -1.33 -1.34 0.58
C ARG A 133 -2.67 -1.39 1.31
N GLN A 134 -2.73 -1.97 2.51
CA GLN A 134 -3.98 -2.05 3.31
C GLN A 134 -4.32 -0.73 4.00
N LEU A 135 -3.34 0.14 4.19
CA LEU A 135 -3.51 1.45 4.83
C LEU A 135 -4.00 2.53 3.86
N VAL A 136 -3.80 2.32 2.55
CA VAL A 136 -4.29 3.26 1.53
C VAL A 136 -5.81 3.33 1.60
N SER A 137 -6.33 4.54 1.75
CA SER A 137 -7.77 4.80 1.77
C SER A 137 -8.13 6.03 0.94
N LEU A 138 -9.40 6.18 0.58
CA LEU A 138 -9.92 7.38 -0.06
C LEU A 138 -10.65 8.23 0.97
N ARG A 139 -10.15 9.43 1.23
CA ARG A 139 -10.75 10.44 2.13
C ARG A 139 -11.14 11.65 1.31
N SER A 140 -12.45 11.94 1.24
CA SER A 140 -12.99 13.04 0.44
C SER A 140 -12.52 13.03 -1.03
N GLY A 141 -12.41 11.82 -1.61
CA GLY A 141 -11.96 11.61 -2.98
C GLY A 141 -10.44 11.73 -3.19
N ARG A 142 -9.65 11.92 -2.12
CA ARG A 142 -8.18 11.96 -2.18
C ARG A 142 -7.60 10.70 -1.54
N PRO A 143 -6.58 10.09 -2.15
CA PRO A 143 -5.90 8.95 -1.59
C PRO A 143 -4.99 9.40 -0.45
N THR A 144 -5.14 8.76 0.71
CA THR A 144 -4.39 9.11 1.92
C THR A 144 -3.88 7.87 2.64
N LEU A 145 -2.83 8.09 3.43
CA LEU A 145 -2.35 7.17 4.45
C LEU A 145 -2.48 7.84 5.81
N PRO A 146 -2.97 7.15 6.85
CA PRO A 146 -2.87 7.67 8.19
C PRO A 146 -1.40 7.71 8.63
N LEU A 147 -1.03 8.73 9.42
CA LEU A 147 0.26 8.73 10.09
C LEU A 147 0.30 7.54 11.05
N ALA A 148 1.39 6.77 10.96
CA ALA A 148 1.47 5.51 11.67
C ALA A 148 2.90 5.06 11.96
N LEU A 149 3.05 4.33 13.06
CA LEU A 149 4.22 3.54 13.41
C LEU A 149 3.79 2.09 13.57
N ILE A 150 4.30 1.23 12.70
CA ILE A 150 3.97 -0.20 12.68
C ILE A 150 5.27 -0.99 12.75
N GLY A 151 5.34 -1.93 13.68
CA GLY A 151 6.43 -2.89 13.78
C GLY A 151 5.84 -4.29 13.71
N ASP A 152 6.43 -5.14 12.88
CA ASP A 152 5.94 -6.50 12.70
C ASP A 152 7.06 -7.50 12.42
N ALA A 153 6.79 -8.75 12.80
CA ALA A 153 7.63 -9.90 12.54
C ALA A 153 6.75 -11.16 12.51
N PRO A 154 7.14 -12.21 11.77
CA PRO A 154 6.40 -13.47 11.78
C PRO A 154 6.31 -14.04 13.20
N ARG A 155 5.08 -14.25 13.68
CA ARG A 155 4.82 -14.98 14.93
C ARG A 155 5.24 -16.45 14.90
N PHE A 156 5.43 -17.01 13.70
CA PHE A 156 5.93 -18.36 13.49
C PHE A 156 7.00 -18.34 12.39
N ALA A 157 8.22 -18.78 12.71
CA ALA A 157 9.22 -19.04 11.71
C ALA A 157 8.82 -20.31 10.92
N CYS A 158 8.67 -20.19 9.60
CA CYS A 158 8.30 -21.34 8.77
C CYS A 158 9.55 -22.20 8.54
N GLY A 159 9.71 -23.29 9.30
CA GLY A 159 10.74 -24.29 9.04
C GLY A 159 10.39 -25.21 7.86
N ALA A 160 11.22 -26.21 7.59
CA ALA A 160 11.06 -27.20 6.51
C ALA A 160 9.78 -28.08 6.60
N SER A 161 9.00 -27.97 7.67
CA SER A 161 7.81 -28.81 7.91
C SER A 161 6.54 -28.31 7.22
N CYS A 162 6.49 -27.07 6.72
CA CYS A 162 5.34 -26.62 5.96
C CYS A 162 5.49 -27.08 4.51
N SER A 163 5.17 -28.34 4.22
CA SER A 163 5.14 -28.84 2.86
C SER A 163 4.08 -28.05 2.08
N THR A 164 4.49 -27.24 1.11
CA THR A 164 3.55 -26.80 0.07
C THR A 164 3.08 -28.07 -0.64
N PRO A 165 1.77 -28.37 -0.69
CA PRO A 165 1.30 -29.37 -1.64
C PRO A 165 1.79 -28.93 -3.02
N ARG A 166 2.36 -29.86 -3.80
CA ARG A 166 2.75 -29.60 -5.18
C ARG A 166 1.48 -29.31 -5.97
N VAL A 167 1.09 -28.03 -6.03
CA VAL A 167 0.05 -27.55 -6.93
C VAL A 167 0.71 -27.31 -8.28
N THR A 168 0.50 -28.23 -9.22
CA THR A 168 0.83 -27.98 -10.62
C THR A 168 -0.19 -27.02 -11.21
N PHE A 169 0.20 -25.75 -11.39
CA PHE A 169 -0.60 -24.80 -12.15
C PHE A 169 -0.29 -25.00 -13.64
N SER A 170 -1.26 -25.49 -14.41
CA SER A 170 -1.17 -25.44 -15.88
C SER A 170 -1.27 -23.99 -16.30
N ARG A 171 -0.21 -23.47 -16.91
CA ARG A 171 -0.21 -22.12 -17.49
C ARG A 171 -1.08 -22.20 -18.75
N SER A 172 -2.33 -21.77 -18.68
CA SER A 172 -3.19 -21.64 -19.85
C SER A 172 -2.69 -20.49 -20.72
N GLY A 173 -1.68 -20.77 -21.54
CA GLY A 173 -1.43 -20.01 -22.76
C GLY A 173 -2.46 -20.41 -23.82
N PRO A 174 -2.83 -19.53 -24.76
CA PRO A 174 -3.71 -19.90 -25.86
C PRO A 174 -3.10 -21.07 -26.63
N SER A 175 -3.85 -22.17 -26.70
CA SER A 175 -3.51 -23.35 -27.50
C SER A 175 -3.50 -22.96 -28.97
N SER A 176 -2.31 -22.72 -29.53
CA SER A 176 -2.14 -22.76 -30.98
C SER A 176 -2.07 -24.22 -31.42
N ASP A 177 -3.23 -24.86 -31.50
CA ASP A 177 -3.42 -25.99 -32.41
C ASP A 177 -3.26 -25.46 -33.83
N ARG A 178 -2.16 -25.81 -34.48
CA ARG A 178 -2.13 -25.88 -35.93
C ARG A 178 -1.26 -27.07 -36.38
N LEU A 179 -1.96 -27.94 -37.10
CA LEU A 179 -1.58 -29.20 -37.70
C LEU A 179 -0.52 -29.05 -38.81
N MET A 180 0.47 -29.97 -38.79
CA MET A 180 1.15 -30.67 -39.92
C MET A 180 2.07 -29.89 -40.90
N PRO A 181 2.93 -30.56 -41.71
CA PRO A 181 3.56 -31.88 -41.56
C PRO A 181 5.11 -31.81 -41.64
N TRP A 182 5.76 -32.90 -41.21
CA TRP A 182 7.19 -33.15 -41.36
C TRP A 182 7.53 -33.48 -42.84
N SER A 183 8.52 -32.79 -43.42
CA SER A 183 9.09 -33.09 -44.73
C SER A 183 10.24 -34.09 -44.57
N ALA A 184 10.16 -35.21 -45.28
CA ALA A 184 11.25 -36.18 -45.40
C ALA A 184 12.23 -35.72 -46.49
N SER A 185 13.53 -35.86 -46.22
CA SER A 185 14.61 -35.74 -47.20
C SER A 185 15.70 -36.76 -46.86
N ASN A 186 15.53 -37.98 -47.36
CA ASN A 186 16.42 -38.75 -48.25
C ASN A 186 16.02 -40.23 -48.23
#